data_AF-A0A8G0ZYD0-F1
#
_entry.id   AF-A0A8G0ZYD0-F1
#
_cell.length_a   1.000
_cell.length_b   1.000
_cell.length_c   1.000
_cell.angle_alpha   90.00
_cell.angle_beta   90.00
_cell.angle_gamma   90.00
#
_symmetry.space_group_name_H-M   'P 1'
#
loop_
_entity.id
_entity.type
_entity.pdbx_description
1 polymer ?
#
loop_
_entity_poly.entity_id
_entity_poly.type
_entity_poly.pdbx_seq_one_letter_code
_entity_poly.pdbx_strand_id
1 'polypeptide(L)'
;MTPPTQVRIRVLLTRRYAVETLRQWWQDGPKARRLEMAGAVTACTLWYVPFWRITWEATGYVDVAVPPTHTVSPVHALVPLTIAWTDIACPADGVGVKYLPSMTDEVLSSGRCLGQEIPASIDEVDVLPAQKKAVKDHAFRMLEERFGSSASRNIQIALLESTLISYPLWVVHYSYGGQVYQATIDGVTGEVLAGQAPGDLGKRCRVGVALLIICTVAVALSLWLLLAFPLIFAVYYIIIIGIICLFILNWKLPFVRYGSVLISGQADGGYRYDEGQASAAATLPDR
;
A
#
# COMPACT_ATOMS: atom_id res chain seq x y z
N MET A 1 -22.25 -17.27 18.87
CA MET A 1 -21.21 -17.13 17.84
C MET A 1 -20.44 -18.43 17.81
N THR A 2 -20.45 -19.13 16.68
CA THR A 2 -19.54 -20.25 16.42
C THR A 2 -18.10 -19.71 16.50
N PRO A 3 -17.15 -20.47 17.09
CA PRO A 3 -15.76 -20.05 17.09
C PRO A 3 -15.29 -19.89 15.64
N PRO A 4 -14.51 -18.85 15.32
CA PRO A 4 -14.02 -18.65 13.97
C PRO A 4 -13.15 -19.83 13.55
N THR A 5 -13.32 -20.27 12.31
CA THR A 5 -12.47 -21.31 11.72
C THR A 5 -11.03 -20.83 11.75
N GLN A 6 -10.13 -21.61 12.34
CA GLN A 6 -8.71 -21.28 12.36
C GLN A 6 -7.98 -22.07 11.28
N VAL A 7 -7.35 -21.37 10.34
CA VAL A 7 -6.59 -21.98 9.24
C VAL A 7 -5.12 -21.60 9.36
N ARG A 8 -4.23 -22.58 9.17
CA ARG A 8 -2.78 -22.39 9.26
C ARG A 8 -2.16 -22.58 7.88
N ILE A 9 -1.54 -21.54 7.35
CA ILE A 9 -0.94 -21.60 6.02
C ILE A 9 0.44 -22.25 6.09
N ARG A 10 0.69 -23.18 5.18
CA ARG A 10 1.99 -23.81 5.05
C ARG A 10 3.03 -22.81 4.50
N VAL A 11 4.18 -22.75 5.16
CA VAL A 11 5.35 -22.03 4.62
C VAL A 11 5.90 -22.79 3.41
N LEU A 12 6.10 -22.09 2.28
CA LEU A 12 6.65 -22.68 1.06
C LEU A 12 8.12 -22.33 0.89
N LEU A 13 8.56 -21.20 1.44
CA LEU A 13 9.87 -20.65 1.21
C LEU A 13 10.83 -20.88 2.37
N THR A 14 12.10 -21.08 2.01
CA THR A 14 13.18 -21.30 2.99
C THR A 14 13.77 -19.98 3.48
N ARG A 15 14.43 -20.03 4.64
CA ARG A 15 15.21 -18.90 5.19
C ARG A 15 16.20 -18.32 4.18
N ARG A 16 16.84 -19.17 3.39
CA ARG A 16 17.82 -18.76 2.37
C ARG A 16 17.17 -17.90 1.30
N TYR A 17 16.01 -18.34 0.80
CA TYR A 17 15.25 -17.61 -0.21
C TYR A 17 14.85 -16.23 0.31
N ALA A 18 14.31 -16.15 1.54
CA ALA A 18 13.95 -14.85 2.15
C ALA A 18 15.15 -13.89 2.25
N VAL A 19 16.34 -14.38 2.58
CA VAL A 19 17.56 -13.54 2.62
C VAL A 19 17.99 -13.10 1.22
N GLU A 20 17.82 -13.95 0.21
CA GLU A 20 18.12 -13.61 -1.19
C GLU A 20 17.14 -12.55 -1.72
N THR A 21 15.83 -12.70 -1.46
CA THR A 21 14.82 -11.67 -1.76
C THR A 21 15.16 -10.34 -1.09
N LEU A 22 15.56 -10.37 0.19
CA LEU A 22 15.95 -9.14 0.90
C LEU A 22 17.09 -8.40 0.17
N ARG A 23 18.10 -9.16 -0.28
CA ARG A 23 19.24 -8.59 -1.01
C ARG A 23 18.86 -8.02 -2.36
N GLN A 24 17.95 -8.69 -3.08
CA GLN A 24 17.39 -8.15 -4.32
C GLN A 24 16.64 -6.84 -4.04
N TRP A 25 15.78 -6.83 -3.03
CA TRP A 25 15.08 -5.62 -2.62
C TRP A 25 16.03 -4.50 -2.20
N TRP A 26 17.20 -4.77 -1.60
CA TRP A 26 18.18 -3.70 -1.30
C TRP A 26 18.67 -2.95 -2.54
N GLN A 27 18.66 -3.58 -3.72
CA GLN A 27 19.06 -2.96 -4.98
C GLN A 27 17.95 -2.04 -5.56
N ASP A 28 16.70 -2.23 -5.14
CA ASP A 28 15.56 -1.52 -5.68
C ASP A 28 15.29 -0.16 -5.01
N GLY A 29 15.01 0.85 -5.82
CA GLY A 29 14.50 2.14 -5.37
C GLY A 29 15.54 3.09 -4.75
N PRO A 30 15.10 4.14 -4.01
CA PRO A 30 15.98 5.20 -3.52
C PRO A 30 16.76 4.84 -2.23
N LYS A 31 17.17 3.58 -2.06
CA LYS A 31 17.90 3.06 -0.89
C LYS A 31 19.38 3.46 -0.92
N ALA A 32 20.07 3.30 0.21
CA ALA A 32 21.49 3.60 0.33
C ALA A 32 22.33 2.79 -0.69
N ARG A 33 23.19 3.48 -1.45
CA ARG A 33 23.94 2.89 -2.59
C ARG A 33 24.82 1.69 -2.22
N ARG A 34 25.30 1.62 -0.98
CA ARG A 34 26.18 0.54 -0.49
C ARG A 34 25.45 -0.46 0.42
N LEU A 35 24.12 -0.43 0.45
CA LEU A 35 23.34 -1.31 1.31
C LEU A 35 23.61 -2.79 1.03
N GLU A 36 23.78 -3.15 -0.24
CA GLU A 36 24.13 -4.51 -0.62
C GLU A 36 25.50 -4.97 -0.11
N MET A 37 26.50 -4.07 -0.15
CA MET A 37 27.88 -4.42 0.19
C MET A 37 28.14 -4.38 1.70
N ALA A 38 27.50 -3.45 2.42
CA ALA A 38 27.76 -3.21 3.83
C ALA A 38 26.61 -3.65 4.75
N GLY A 39 25.45 -4.04 4.18
CA GLY A 39 24.32 -4.57 4.94
C GLY A 39 24.61 -5.97 5.44
N ALA A 40 24.44 -6.19 6.74
CA ALA A 40 24.62 -7.50 7.36
C ALA A 40 23.28 -8.00 7.92
N VAL A 41 22.83 -9.18 7.51
CA VAL A 41 21.64 -9.81 8.10
C VAL A 41 21.98 -10.28 9.52
N THR A 42 21.32 -9.70 10.51
CA THR A 42 21.56 -9.99 11.94
C THR A 42 20.67 -11.12 12.42
N ALA A 43 19.40 -11.14 12.02
CA ALA A 43 18.46 -12.20 12.34
C ALA A 43 17.47 -12.43 11.20
N CYS A 44 17.01 -13.66 11.03
CA CYS A 44 15.95 -14.00 10.08
C CYS A 44 15.10 -15.10 10.73
N THR A 45 13.90 -14.73 11.16
CA THR A 45 12.99 -15.54 11.97
C THR A 45 11.65 -15.70 11.26
N LEU A 46 11.09 -16.91 11.34
CA LEU A 46 9.77 -17.21 10.79
C LEU A 46 8.71 -16.99 11.87
N TRP A 47 7.79 -16.07 11.61
CA TRP A 47 6.65 -15.78 12.47
C TRP A 47 5.36 -16.19 11.79
N TYR A 48 4.45 -16.79 12.56
CA TYR A 48 3.07 -17.04 12.15
C TYR A 48 2.21 -15.94 12.75
N VAL A 49 1.83 -15.00 11.89
CA VAL A 49 1.09 -13.80 12.28
C VAL A 49 -0.39 -14.04 12.00
N PRO A 50 -1.28 -13.80 12.98
CA PRO A 50 -2.71 -14.02 12.81
C PRO A 50 -3.34 -12.85 12.03
N PHE A 51 -4.19 -13.18 11.06
CA PHE A 51 -4.97 -12.25 10.27
C PHE A 51 -6.43 -12.67 10.26
N TRP A 52 -7.34 -11.71 10.40
CA TRP A 52 -8.75 -11.90 10.11
C TRP A 52 -8.94 -11.86 8.60
N ARG A 53 -9.36 -12.97 7.99
CA ARG A 53 -9.87 -13.00 6.62
C ARG A 53 -11.39 -12.98 6.69
N ILE A 54 -11.97 -11.90 6.17
CA ILE A 54 -13.40 -11.70 6.19
C ILE A 54 -13.89 -11.56 4.76
N THR A 55 -14.82 -12.41 4.38
CA THR A 55 -15.46 -12.41 3.07
C THR A 55 -16.78 -11.66 3.17
N TRP A 56 -16.94 -10.65 2.33
CA TRP A 56 -18.12 -9.80 2.27
C TRP A 56 -18.84 -9.98 0.95
N GLU A 57 -20.16 -10.00 0.99
CA GLU A 57 -21.03 -9.86 -0.18
C GLU A 57 -21.47 -8.39 -0.26
N ALA A 58 -21.08 -7.72 -1.34
CA ALA A 58 -21.50 -6.37 -1.64
C ALA A 58 -22.46 -6.39 -2.83
N THR A 59 -23.67 -5.87 -2.63
CA THR A 59 -24.69 -5.78 -3.67
C THR A 59 -24.90 -4.32 -4.03
N GLY A 60 -24.49 -3.97 -5.25
CA GLY A 60 -24.64 -2.63 -5.81
C GLY A 60 -25.77 -2.54 -6.83
N TYR A 61 -26.27 -1.33 -7.05
CA TYR A 61 -27.24 -1.02 -8.10
C TYR A 61 -26.54 -0.24 -9.21
N VAL A 62 -26.82 -0.60 -10.46
CA VAL A 62 -26.34 0.12 -11.65
C VAL A 62 -27.52 0.42 -12.54
N ASP A 63 -27.58 1.65 -13.03
CA ASP A 63 -28.56 2.06 -14.04
C ASP A 63 -28.03 1.72 -15.43
N VAL A 64 -28.60 0.70 -16.05
CA VAL A 64 -28.23 0.27 -17.39
C VAL A 64 -29.24 0.82 -18.40
N ALA A 65 -28.74 1.51 -19.43
CA ALA A 65 -29.56 1.94 -20.55
C ALA A 65 -29.79 0.75 -21.50
N VAL A 66 -31.05 0.36 -21.68
CA VAL A 66 -31.43 -0.67 -22.67
C VAL A 66 -31.67 0.01 -24.02
N PRO A 67 -31.04 -0.44 -25.13
CA PRO A 67 -31.28 0.13 -26.46
C PRO A 67 -32.74 -0.11 -26.92
N PRO A 68 -33.29 0.77 -27.79
CA PRO A 68 -34.71 1.08 -27.73
C PRO A 68 -35.59 0.05 -28.45
N THR A 69 -36.62 -0.39 -27.74
CA THR A 69 -37.98 -0.39 -28.30
C THR A 69 -38.82 0.58 -27.46
N HIS A 70 -38.69 1.87 -27.78
CA HIS A 70 -39.57 2.98 -27.40
C HIS A 70 -39.59 3.55 -25.98
N THR A 71 -38.83 3.07 -24.99
CA THR A 71 -38.70 3.81 -23.72
C THR A 71 -37.38 3.47 -23.01
N VAL A 72 -36.50 4.46 -22.81
CA VAL A 72 -35.29 4.29 -21.98
C VAL A 72 -35.73 4.39 -20.52
N SER A 73 -36.21 3.28 -19.95
CA SER A 73 -36.38 3.16 -18.51
C SER A 73 -35.06 2.64 -17.93
N PRO A 74 -34.45 3.31 -16.94
CA PRO A 74 -33.28 2.77 -16.26
C PRO A 74 -33.69 1.46 -15.58
N VAL A 75 -33.07 0.35 -16.00
CA VAL A 75 -33.24 -0.92 -15.32
C VAL A 75 -32.20 -0.98 -14.23
N HIS A 76 -32.65 -1.02 -12.98
CA HIS A 76 -31.78 -1.24 -11.83
C HIS A 76 -31.29 -2.69 -11.83
N ALA A 77 -30.06 -2.91 -12.27
CA ALA A 77 -29.41 -4.21 -12.20
C ALA A 77 -28.71 -4.37 -10.84
N LEU A 78 -28.96 -5.49 -10.17
CA LEU A 78 -28.24 -5.89 -8.97
C LEU A 78 -26.94 -6.59 -9.40
N VAL A 79 -25.80 -6.06 -8.96
CA VAL A 79 -24.49 -6.65 -9.23
C VAL A 79 -23.93 -7.17 -7.90
N PRO A 80 -23.97 -8.50 -7.66
CA PRO A 80 -23.30 -9.08 -6.50
C PRO A 80 -21.79 -9.09 -6.71
N LEU A 81 -21.05 -8.68 -5.68
CA LEU A 81 -19.59 -8.64 -5.64
C LEU A 81 -19.14 -9.35 -4.37
N THR A 82 -18.31 -10.38 -4.51
CA THR A 82 -17.68 -11.02 -3.36
C THR A 82 -16.29 -10.44 -3.16
N ILE A 83 -16.04 -9.87 -1.98
CA ILE A 83 -14.78 -9.21 -1.65
C ILE A 83 -14.19 -9.88 -0.42
N ALA A 84 -13.01 -10.47 -0.56
CA ALA A 84 -12.22 -10.96 0.56
C ALA A 84 -11.31 -9.84 1.07
N TRP A 85 -11.37 -9.56 2.36
CA TRP A 85 -10.53 -8.55 3.02
C TRP A 85 -9.70 -9.20 4.12
N THR A 86 -8.48 -8.69 4.34
CA THR A 86 -7.61 -9.15 5.43
C THR A 86 -7.18 -8.02 6.34
N ASP A 87 -7.21 -8.25 7.65
CA ASP A 87 -6.58 -7.39 8.66
C ASP A 87 -5.71 -8.21 9.58
N ILE A 88 -4.68 -7.57 10.13
CA ILE A 88 -3.89 -8.15 11.19
C ILE A 88 -4.73 -8.28 12.48
N ALA A 89 -4.66 -9.44 13.13
CA ALA A 89 -5.34 -9.73 14.39
C ALA A 89 -4.45 -9.48 15.61
N CYS A 90 -3.33 -8.77 15.44
CA CYS A 90 -2.38 -8.39 16.48
C CYS A 90 -1.75 -7.02 16.17
N PRO A 91 -1.13 -6.35 17.16
CA PRO A 91 -0.40 -5.10 16.94
C PRO A 91 0.63 -5.22 15.81
N ALA A 92 0.61 -4.26 14.88
CA ALA A 92 1.50 -4.26 13.72
C ALA A 92 2.95 -3.86 14.06
N ASP A 93 3.21 -3.34 15.27
CA ASP A 93 4.45 -2.67 15.67
C ASP A 93 5.71 -3.56 15.63
N GLY A 94 5.57 -4.87 15.49
CA GLY A 94 6.68 -5.81 15.31
C GLY A 94 6.78 -6.45 13.92
N VAL A 95 5.76 -6.32 13.08
CA VAL A 95 5.68 -7.03 11.78
C VAL A 95 5.73 -6.03 10.61
N GLY A 96 5.23 -4.81 10.80
CA GLY A 96 5.17 -3.79 9.75
C GLY A 96 4.19 -4.11 8.62
N VAL A 97 3.34 -5.13 8.76
CA VAL A 97 2.32 -5.51 7.77
C VAL A 97 0.96 -5.38 8.43
N LYS A 98 0.03 -4.65 7.79
CA LYS A 98 -1.36 -4.51 8.26
C LYS A 98 -2.35 -5.42 7.56
N TYR A 99 -2.14 -5.63 6.26
CA TYR A 99 -3.01 -6.45 5.43
C TYR A 99 -2.18 -7.25 4.43
N LEU A 100 -2.77 -8.31 3.90
CA LEU A 100 -2.12 -9.21 2.93
C LEU A 100 -2.67 -8.91 1.53
N PRO A 101 -1.80 -8.65 0.52
CA PRO A 101 -2.22 -8.07 -0.77
C PRO A 101 -2.95 -9.04 -1.71
N SER A 102 -2.87 -10.35 -1.50
CA SER A 102 -3.74 -11.31 -2.18
C SER A 102 -3.55 -12.68 -1.54
N MET A 103 -4.65 -13.35 -1.18
CA MET A 103 -4.63 -14.74 -0.75
C MET A 103 -5.32 -15.55 -1.83
N THR A 104 -4.55 -16.26 -2.65
CA THR A 104 -5.11 -17.24 -3.58
C THR A 104 -5.65 -18.42 -2.77
N ASP A 105 -6.88 -18.86 -3.04
CA ASP A 105 -7.53 -19.95 -2.29
C ASP A 105 -6.73 -21.27 -2.29
N GLU A 106 -5.86 -21.48 -3.28
CA GLU A 106 -4.95 -22.63 -3.37
C GLU A 106 -3.91 -22.69 -2.23
N VAL A 107 -3.64 -21.57 -1.55
CA VAL A 107 -2.63 -21.46 -0.50
C VAL A 107 -3.13 -21.96 0.88
N LEU A 108 -4.43 -22.23 1.01
CA LEU A 108 -5.07 -22.67 2.26
C LEU A 108 -4.87 -24.16 2.56
N SER A 109 -3.66 -24.69 2.33
CA SER A 109 -3.29 -26.02 2.80
C SER A 109 -2.83 -25.95 4.25
N SER A 110 -3.52 -26.68 5.14
CA SER A 110 -3.18 -26.74 6.56
C SER A 110 -1.78 -27.34 6.75
N GLY A 111 -0.82 -26.51 7.16
CA GLY A 111 0.57 -26.90 7.39
C GLY A 111 0.93 -27.01 8.87
N ARG A 112 2.05 -27.69 9.16
CA ARG A 112 2.67 -27.66 10.49
C ARG A 112 3.38 -26.32 10.70
N CYS A 113 3.22 -25.71 11.86
CA CYS A 113 3.93 -24.48 12.22
C CYS A 113 5.38 -24.81 12.57
N LEU A 114 6.31 -24.28 11.77
CA LEU A 114 7.76 -24.48 11.94
C LEU A 114 8.45 -23.28 12.61
N GLY A 115 7.69 -22.26 13.01
CA GLY A 115 8.18 -20.99 13.53
C GLY A 115 7.45 -20.53 14.79
N GLN A 116 7.68 -19.28 15.17
CA GLN A 116 7.04 -18.66 16.34
C GLN A 116 5.61 -18.25 16.00
N GLU A 117 4.62 -18.72 16.77
CA GLU A 117 3.22 -18.29 16.64
C GLU A 117 2.98 -17.03 17.48
N ILE A 118 2.39 -16.01 16.87
CA ILE A 118 1.91 -14.81 17.57
C ILE A 118 0.44 -15.02 17.91
N PRO A 119 0.03 -14.85 19.18
CA PRO A 119 -1.38 -14.95 19.55
C PRO A 119 -2.17 -13.79 18.94
N ALA A 120 -3.40 -14.08 18.50
CA ALA A 120 -4.35 -13.03 18.17
C ALA A 120 -4.71 -12.27 19.45
N SER A 121 -4.63 -10.94 19.40
CA SER A 121 -4.94 -10.06 20.52
C SER A 121 -6.00 -9.01 20.18
N ILE A 122 -6.39 -8.91 18.91
CA ILE A 122 -7.45 -8.02 18.43
C ILE A 122 -8.63 -8.91 18.05
N ASP A 123 -9.78 -8.64 18.67
CA ASP A 123 -10.99 -9.39 18.44
C ASP A 123 -11.63 -8.99 17.11
N GLU A 124 -12.37 -9.93 16.50
CA GLU A 124 -13.11 -9.72 15.26
C GLU A 124 -14.05 -8.49 15.34
N VAL A 125 -14.70 -8.32 16.50
CA VAL A 125 -15.68 -7.24 16.74
C VAL A 125 -15.08 -5.85 16.58
N ASP A 126 -13.80 -5.68 16.90
CA ASP A 126 -13.11 -4.39 16.79
C ASP A 126 -12.75 -4.04 15.34
N VAL A 127 -12.54 -5.06 14.51
CA VAL A 127 -12.07 -4.91 13.13
C VAL A 127 -13.24 -4.73 12.15
N LEU A 128 -14.38 -5.37 12.42
CA LEU A 128 -15.54 -5.38 11.53
C LEU A 128 -16.05 -3.98 11.12
N PRO A 129 -16.18 -2.97 12.00
CA PRO A 129 -16.73 -1.66 11.61
C PRO A 129 -15.81 -0.90 10.64
N ALA A 130 -14.50 -0.93 10.89
CA ALA A 130 -13.51 -0.29 10.04
C ALA A 130 -13.44 -0.96 8.67
N GLN A 131 -13.44 -2.30 8.65
CA GLN A 131 -13.46 -3.06 7.41
C GLN A 131 -14.73 -2.86 6.60
N LYS A 132 -15.91 -2.91 7.24
CA LYS A 132 -17.19 -2.72 6.54
C LYS A 132 -17.21 -1.40 5.78
N LYS A 133 -16.64 -0.34 6.36
CA LYS A 133 -16.48 0.96 5.70
C LYS A 133 -15.52 0.86 4.51
N ALA A 134 -14.32 0.30 4.71
CA ALA A 134 -13.31 0.16 3.65
C ALA A 134 -13.81 -0.69 2.47
N VAL A 135 -14.50 -1.80 2.74
CA VAL A 135 -15.11 -2.68 1.73
C VAL A 135 -16.20 -1.96 0.96
N LYS A 136 -17.03 -1.14 1.63
CA LYS A 136 -18.03 -0.33 0.94
C LYS A 136 -17.41 0.65 -0.04
N ASP A 137 -16.37 1.35 0.39
CA ASP A 137 -15.66 2.33 -0.43
C ASP A 137 -14.91 1.65 -1.58
N HIS A 138 -14.40 0.44 -1.38
CA HIS A 138 -13.76 -0.36 -2.42
C HIS A 138 -14.77 -0.90 -3.44
N ALA A 139 -15.87 -1.50 -2.98
CA ALA A 139 -16.94 -1.98 -3.84
C ALA A 139 -17.52 -0.86 -4.72
N PHE A 140 -17.68 0.35 -4.14
CA PHE A 140 -18.13 1.51 -4.89
C PHE A 140 -17.15 1.89 -5.99
N ARG A 141 -15.85 1.96 -5.70
CA ARG A 141 -14.82 2.25 -6.71
C ARG A 141 -14.81 1.21 -7.83
N MET A 142 -14.93 -0.08 -7.52
CA MET A 142 -15.00 -1.13 -8.54
C MET A 142 -16.22 -0.97 -9.46
N LEU A 143 -17.37 -0.58 -8.91
CA LEU A 143 -18.57 -0.31 -9.71
C LEU A 143 -18.41 0.96 -10.55
N GLU A 144 -17.83 2.02 -9.99
CA GLU A 144 -17.57 3.28 -10.69
C GLU A 144 -16.56 3.08 -11.84
N GLU A 145 -15.50 2.30 -11.63
CA GLU A 145 -14.54 1.96 -12.68
C GLU A 145 -15.19 1.16 -13.83
N ARG A 146 -16.12 0.27 -13.50
CA ARG A 146 -16.76 -0.62 -14.49
C ARG A 146 -17.94 0.03 -15.22
N PHE A 147 -18.71 0.87 -14.54
CA PHE A 147 -19.98 1.40 -15.03
C PHE A 147 -20.04 2.94 -15.04
N GLY A 148 -18.96 3.62 -14.66
CA GLY A 148 -18.88 5.07 -14.63
C GLY A 148 -19.89 5.70 -13.68
N SER A 149 -20.46 6.82 -14.11
CA SER A 149 -21.43 7.59 -13.32
C SER A 149 -22.79 6.89 -13.11
N SER A 150 -23.02 5.74 -13.74
CA SER A 150 -24.23 4.93 -13.53
C SER A 150 -24.20 4.09 -12.26
N ALA A 151 -23.06 4.04 -11.55
CA ALA A 151 -22.92 3.30 -10.30
C ALA A 151 -23.58 4.02 -9.12
N SER A 152 -24.50 3.35 -8.42
CA SER A 152 -25.10 3.88 -7.21
C SER A 152 -24.19 3.73 -6.00
N ARG A 153 -24.16 4.76 -5.14
CA ARG A 153 -23.45 4.71 -3.84
C ARG A 153 -24.16 3.85 -2.79
N ASN A 154 -25.40 3.45 -3.05
CA ASN A 154 -26.17 2.66 -2.10
C ASN A 154 -25.85 1.17 -2.23
N ILE A 155 -24.73 0.77 -1.64
CA ILE A 155 -24.24 -0.61 -1.64
C ILE A 155 -24.66 -1.27 -0.32
N GLN A 156 -25.35 -2.40 -0.44
CA GLN A 156 -25.66 -3.28 0.69
C GLN A 156 -24.49 -4.24 0.91
N ILE A 157 -24.12 -4.47 2.17
CA ILE A 157 -23.00 -5.35 2.50
C ILE A 157 -23.47 -6.37 3.54
N ALA A 158 -23.26 -7.64 3.25
CA ALA A 158 -23.49 -8.76 4.14
C ALA A 158 -22.17 -9.49 4.43
N LEU A 159 -22.01 -9.96 5.67
CA LEU A 159 -20.89 -10.79 6.08
C LEU A 159 -21.18 -12.24 5.65
N LEU A 160 -20.31 -12.82 4.81
CA LEU A 160 -20.44 -14.21 4.38
C LEU A 160 -19.72 -15.14 5.35
N GLU A 161 -18.43 -14.89 5.58
CA GLU A 161 -17.56 -15.76 6.36
C GLU A 161 -16.46 -14.95 7.04
N SER A 162 -16.05 -15.39 8.22
CA SER A 162 -14.91 -14.86 8.96
C SER A 162 -14.04 -16.02 9.43
N THR A 163 -12.77 -15.97 9.04
CA THR A 163 -11.78 -17.02 9.31
C THR A 163 -10.52 -16.37 9.88
N LEU A 164 -9.97 -16.95 10.94
CA LEU A 164 -8.69 -16.53 11.50
C LEU A 164 -7.57 -17.33 10.82
N ILE A 165 -6.67 -16.63 10.13
CA ILE A 165 -5.59 -17.23 9.36
C ILE A 165 -4.25 -16.95 10.03
N SER A 166 -3.48 -17.99 10.33
CA SER A 166 -2.09 -17.85 10.75
C SER A 166 -1.18 -17.88 9.51
N TYR A 167 -0.65 -16.72 9.13
CA TYR A 167 0.14 -16.51 7.92
C TYR A 167 1.65 -16.53 8.21
N PRO A 168 2.46 -17.31 7.46
CA PRO A 168 3.91 -17.36 7.65
C PRO A 168 4.61 -16.13 7.06
N LEU A 169 5.28 -15.35 7.91
CA LEU A 169 6.07 -14.18 7.53
C LEU A 169 7.52 -14.35 7.98
N TRP A 170 8.45 -14.10 7.08
CA TRP A 170 9.87 -13.99 7.40
C TRP A 170 10.17 -12.56 7.84
N VAL A 171 10.47 -12.40 9.13
CA VAL A 171 10.95 -11.13 9.69
C VAL A 171 12.47 -11.15 9.69
N VAL A 172 13.05 -10.28 8.88
CA VAL A 172 14.49 -10.18 8.68
C VAL A 172 14.99 -8.88 9.29
N HIS A 173 15.82 -9.01 10.32
CA HIS A 173 16.58 -7.90 10.87
C HIS A 173 17.94 -7.84 10.20
N TYR A 174 18.35 -6.64 9.85
CA TYR A 174 19.66 -6.39 9.26
C TYR A 174 20.25 -5.09 9.79
N SER A 175 21.56 -4.98 9.81
CA SER A 175 22.26 -3.78 10.23
C SER A 175 22.94 -3.09 9.05
N TYR A 176 22.93 -1.76 9.09
CA TYR A 176 23.67 -0.91 8.16
C TYR A 176 24.09 0.37 8.88
N GLY A 177 25.38 0.72 8.82
CA GLY A 177 25.90 1.93 9.48
C GLY A 177 25.67 1.97 11.00
N GLY A 178 25.65 0.80 11.67
CA GLY A 178 25.41 0.68 13.11
C GLY A 178 23.95 0.79 13.54
N GLN A 179 23.01 0.97 12.61
CA GLN A 179 21.57 0.97 12.86
C GLN A 179 20.96 -0.36 12.44
N VAL A 180 19.94 -0.83 13.17
CA VAL A 180 19.18 -2.04 12.83
C VAL A 180 17.90 -1.64 12.12
N TYR A 181 17.61 -2.37 11.06
CA TYR A 181 16.45 -2.21 10.20
C TYR A 181 15.71 -3.55 10.11
N GLN A 182 14.44 -3.48 9.72
CA GLN A 182 13.58 -4.64 9.59
C GLN A 182 12.93 -4.68 8.21
N ALA A 183 12.85 -5.86 7.63
CA ALA A 183 12.01 -6.15 6.48
C ALA A 183 11.20 -7.43 6.72
N THR A 184 9.98 -7.44 6.20
CA THR A 184 9.02 -8.52 6.34
C THR A 184 8.70 -9.05 4.96
N ILE A 185 8.98 -10.33 4.78
CA ILE A 185 8.90 -11.05 3.52
C ILE A 185 7.83 -12.12 3.66
N ASP A 186 7.01 -12.26 2.64
CA ASP A 186 5.99 -13.28 2.55
C ASP A 186 6.63 -14.69 2.52
N GLY A 187 6.22 -15.59 3.41
CA GLY A 187 6.69 -16.98 3.47
C GLY A 187 6.09 -17.91 2.41
N VAL A 188 5.09 -17.44 1.66
CA VAL A 188 4.43 -18.15 0.56
C VAL A 188 4.91 -17.62 -0.79
N THR A 189 4.69 -16.32 -1.06
CA THR A 189 4.99 -15.71 -2.36
C THR A 189 6.45 -15.28 -2.49
N GLY A 190 7.09 -14.94 -1.37
CA GLY A 190 8.46 -14.47 -1.36
C GLY A 190 8.60 -12.99 -1.67
N GLU A 191 7.50 -12.25 -1.72
CA GLU A 191 7.51 -10.80 -1.92
C GLU A 191 7.82 -10.05 -0.62
N VAL A 192 8.42 -8.87 -0.75
CA VAL A 192 8.66 -7.98 0.40
C VAL A 192 7.39 -7.19 0.67
N LEU A 193 6.68 -7.56 1.75
CA LEU A 193 5.42 -6.92 2.14
C LEU A 193 5.64 -5.57 2.81
N ALA A 194 6.70 -5.48 3.61
CA ALA A 194 7.09 -4.26 4.31
C ALA A 194 8.59 -4.22 4.53
N GLY A 195 9.18 -3.04 4.61
CA GLY A 195 10.58 -2.90 4.94
C GLY A 195 10.99 -1.48 5.27
N GLN A 196 11.92 -1.37 6.22
CA GLN A 196 12.57 -0.14 6.61
C GLN A 196 13.98 -0.16 6.02
N ALA A 197 14.36 0.81 5.20
CA ALA A 197 15.69 0.87 4.62
C ALA A 197 16.37 2.23 4.83
N PRO A 198 17.70 2.29 4.98
CA PRO A 198 18.41 3.55 4.99
C PRO A 198 18.27 4.25 3.62
N GLY A 199 17.87 5.52 3.64
CA GLY A 199 17.84 6.38 2.47
C GLY A 199 19.24 6.84 2.06
N ASP A 200 19.44 7.12 0.77
CA ASP A 200 20.71 7.66 0.26
C ASP A 200 20.89 9.14 0.67
N LEU A 201 21.69 9.39 1.71
CA LEU A 201 22.05 10.75 2.13
C LEU A 201 22.69 11.56 1.00
N GLY A 202 23.49 10.93 0.12
CA GLY A 202 24.18 11.63 -0.96
C GLY A 202 23.21 12.17 -2.03
N LYS A 203 22.14 11.43 -2.34
CA LYS A 203 21.06 11.94 -3.20
C LYS A 203 20.31 13.09 -2.53
N ARG A 204 20.03 12.98 -1.22
CA ARG A 204 19.35 14.04 -0.45
C ARG A 204 20.16 15.33 -0.39
N CYS A 205 21.46 15.24 -0.11
CA CYS A 205 22.34 16.41 -0.10
C CYS A 205 22.37 17.08 -1.47
N ARG A 206 22.48 16.31 -2.57
CA ARG A 206 22.46 16.89 -3.93
C ARG A 206 21.14 17.58 -4.25
N VAL A 207 20.00 16.98 -3.89
CA VAL A 207 18.67 17.60 -4.09
C VAL A 207 18.53 18.86 -3.23
N GLY A 208 18.95 18.81 -1.96
CA GLY A 208 18.90 19.97 -1.06
C GLY A 208 19.79 21.12 -1.54
N VAL A 209 21.03 20.82 -1.96
CA VAL A 209 21.95 21.82 -2.53
C VAL A 209 21.40 22.40 -3.83
N ALA A 210 20.87 21.57 -4.73
CA ALA A 210 20.24 22.06 -5.96
C ALA A 210 19.06 22.99 -5.67
N LEU A 211 18.22 22.66 -4.68
CA LEU A 211 17.10 23.51 -4.27
C LEU A 211 17.59 24.85 -3.72
N LEU A 212 18.63 24.85 -2.88
CA LEU A 212 19.24 26.08 -2.37
C LEU A 212 19.78 26.96 -3.52
N ILE A 213 20.48 26.36 -4.48
CA ILE A 213 20.99 27.08 -5.66
C ILE A 213 19.83 27.71 -6.45
N ILE A 214 18.77 26.94 -6.72
CA ILE A 214 17.58 27.45 -7.43
C ILE A 214 16.94 28.61 -6.67
N CYS A 215 16.77 28.51 -5.35
CA CYS A 215 16.24 29.59 -4.52
C CYS A 215 17.12 30.84 -4.59
N THR A 216 18.45 30.70 -4.50
CA THR A 216 19.37 31.84 -4.59
C THR A 216 19.32 32.53 -5.96
N VAL A 217 19.27 31.76 -7.05
CA VAL A 217 19.13 32.29 -8.41
C VAL A 217 17.78 32.99 -8.60
N ALA A 218 16.69 32.41 -8.09
CA ALA A 218 15.37 33.01 -8.14
C ALA A 218 15.30 34.36 -7.40
N VAL A 219 15.93 34.46 -6.23
CA VAL A 219 16.01 35.72 -5.47
C VAL A 219 16.85 36.75 -6.21
N ALA A 220 18.02 36.36 -6.73
CA ALA A 220 18.88 37.25 -7.51
C ALA A 220 18.19 37.76 -8.78
N LEU A 221 17.50 36.88 -9.51
CA LEU A 221 16.72 37.23 -10.70
C LEU A 221 15.56 38.17 -10.35
N SER A 222 14.84 37.90 -9.26
CA SER A 222 13.76 38.76 -8.78
C SER A 222 14.26 40.17 -8.47
N LEU A 223 15.42 40.29 -7.82
CA LEU A 223 16.04 41.58 -7.52
C LEU A 223 16.47 42.32 -8.81
N TRP A 224 17.09 41.61 -9.75
CA TRP A 224 17.49 42.17 -11.03
C TRP A 224 16.30 42.68 -11.85
N LEU A 225 15.21 41.91 -11.91
CA LEU A 225 13.98 42.31 -12.59
C LEU A 225 13.34 43.57 -11.98
N LEU A 226 13.41 43.73 -10.65
CA LEU A 226 12.90 44.90 -9.94
C LEU A 226 13.67 46.18 -10.30
N LEU A 227 14.96 46.05 -10.63
CA LEU A 227 15.81 47.16 -11.09
C LEU A 227 15.66 47.46 -12.59
N ALA A 228 15.38 46.44 -13.41
CA ALA A 228 15.41 46.55 -14.88
C ALA A 228 14.05 46.93 -15.51
N PHE A 229 12.92 46.68 -14.83
CA PHE A 229 11.59 46.81 -15.41
C PHE A 229 10.67 47.74 -14.59
N PRO A 230 9.59 48.28 -15.20
CA PRO A 230 8.57 49.01 -14.47
C PRO A 230 7.94 48.16 -13.37
N LEU A 231 7.60 48.80 -12.26
CA LEU A 231 7.19 48.16 -11.00
C LEU A 231 6.05 47.15 -11.17
N ILE A 232 5.10 47.41 -12.08
CA ILE A 232 3.95 46.54 -12.38
C ILE A 232 4.39 45.19 -12.97
N PHE A 233 5.31 45.20 -13.93
CA PHE A 233 5.82 43.97 -14.55
C PHE A 233 6.72 43.19 -13.57
N ALA A 234 7.56 43.90 -12.81
CA ALA A 234 8.41 43.27 -11.80
C ALA A 234 7.62 42.51 -10.73
N VAL A 235 6.54 43.10 -10.22
CA VAL A 235 5.66 42.46 -9.22
C VAL A 235 5.02 41.19 -9.79
N TYR A 236 4.54 41.22 -11.04
CA TYR A 236 3.95 40.04 -11.69
C TYR A 236 4.93 38.87 -11.80
N TYR A 237 6.17 39.13 -12.23
CA TYR A 237 7.20 38.08 -12.33
C TYR A 237 7.61 37.51 -10.97
N ILE A 238 7.71 38.34 -9.93
CA ILE A 238 8.03 37.88 -8.57
C ILE A 238 6.95 36.92 -8.04
N ILE A 239 5.68 37.22 -8.29
CA ILE A 239 4.56 36.35 -7.87
C ILE A 239 4.65 34.99 -8.58
N ILE A 240 4.90 34.96 -9.89
CA ILE A 240 5.03 33.71 -10.65
C ILE A 240 6.21 32.87 -10.14
N ILE A 241 7.37 33.49 -9.95
CA ILE A 241 8.57 32.81 -9.43
C ILE A 241 8.30 32.28 -8.01
N GLY A 242 7.61 33.06 -7.17
CA GLY A 242 7.21 32.67 -5.83
C GLY A 242 6.31 31.43 -5.83
N ILE A 243 5.28 31.40 -6.68
CA ILE A 243 4.37 30.25 -6.81
C ILE A 243 5.12 29.01 -7.29
N ILE A 244 5.98 29.13 -8.31
CA ILE A 244 6.79 28.02 -8.82
C ILE A 244 7.71 27.47 -7.73
N CYS A 245 8.38 28.35 -6.98
CA CYS A 245 9.26 27.96 -5.89
C CYS A 245 8.49 27.20 -4.79
N LEU A 246 7.32 27.72 -4.39
CA LEU A 246 6.47 27.11 -3.38
C LEU A 246 5.94 25.74 -3.83
N PHE A 247 5.59 25.59 -5.11
CA PHE A 247 5.20 24.32 -5.71
C PHE A 247 6.35 23.28 -5.69
N ILE A 248 7.56 23.67 -6.08
CA ILE A 248 8.75 22.80 -6.04
C ILE A 248 9.09 22.39 -4.61
N LEU A 249 9.05 23.34 -3.67
CA LEU A 249 9.25 23.09 -2.24
C LEU A 249 8.22 22.08 -1.75
N ASN A 250 6.93 22.30 -1.99
CA ASN A 250 5.87 21.41 -1.50
C ASN A 250 6.00 19.99 -2.08
N TRP A 251 6.38 19.84 -3.36
CA TRP A 251 6.54 18.53 -3.98
C TRP A 251 7.79 17.77 -3.44
N LYS A 252 8.89 18.45 -3.16
CA LYS A 252 10.17 17.80 -2.79
C LYS A 252 10.48 17.81 -1.28
N LEU A 253 9.81 18.64 -0.49
CA LEU A 253 9.88 18.66 0.99
C LEU A 253 9.63 17.30 1.66
N PRO A 254 8.64 16.47 1.25
CA PRO A 254 8.47 15.15 1.85
C PRO A 254 9.73 14.27 1.71
N PHE A 255 10.47 14.37 0.59
CA PHE A 255 11.71 13.61 0.39
C PHE A 255 12.84 14.01 1.35
N VAL A 256 12.81 15.25 1.85
CA VAL A 256 13.79 15.78 2.81
C VAL A 256 13.33 15.56 4.25
N ARG A 257 12.02 15.63 4.53
CA ARG A 257 11.43 15.51 5.88
C ARG A 257 11.26 14.08 6.37
N TYR A 258 10.88 13.13 5.51
CA TYR A 258 10.81 11.74 5.92
C TYR A 258 12.24 11.23 6.12
N GLY A 259 12.58 10.87 7.37
CA GLY A 259 13.93 10.73 7.92
C GLY A 259 14.84 9.76 7.17
N SER A 260 16.02 9.46 7.72
CA SER A 260 17.01 8.54 7.10
C SER A 260 16.47 7.14 6.83
N VAL A 261 15.24 6.83 7.24
CA VAL A 261 14.58 5.54 7.09
C VAL A 261 13.43 5.66 6.08
N LEU A 262 13.52 4.90 5.01
CA LEU A 262 12.46 4.67 4.03
C LEU A 262 11.61 3.51 4.52
N ILE A 263 10.34 3.76 4.78
CA ILE A 263 9.36 2.70 5.00
C ILE A 263 8.72 2.41 3.64
N SER A 264 8.86 1.17 3.16
CA SER A 264 8.17 0.70 1.96
C SER A 264 7.19 -0.41 2.34
N GLY A 265 6.05 -0.47 1.65
CA GLY A 265 5.08 -1.54 1.82
C GLY A 265 3.91 -1.18 2.74
N GLN A 266 3.31 -2.19 3.38
CA GLN A 266 2.00 -2.09 4.06
C GLN A 266 2.02 -1.50 5.48
N ALA A 267 3.08 -0.79 5.85
CA ALA A 267 3.16 -0.04 7.10
C ALA A 267 2.66 1.40 6.90
N ASP A 268 2.02 1.98 7.93
CA ASP A 268 1.58 3.38 7.88
C ASP A 268 2.75 4.31 7.52
N GLY A 269 2.57 5.10 6.46
CA GLY A 269 3.49 6.19 6.11
C GLY A 269 4.53 5.91 5.01
N GLY A 270 4.42 4.80 4.27
CA GLY A 270 5.22 4.53 3.06
C GLY A 270 4.38 4.49 1.79
N TYR A 271 4.78 5.20 0.73
CA TYR A 271 4.06 5.19 -0.55
C TYR A 271 4.05 3.78 -1.17
N ARG A 272 2.88 3.31 -1.62
CA ARG A 272 2.78 2.26 -2.64
C ARG A 272 1.82 2.70 -3.75
N TYR A 273 2.38 2.83 -4.95
CA TYR A 273 1.68 2.77 -6.22
C TYR A 273 1.60 1.27 -6.56
N ASP A 274 0.41 0.75 -6.80
CA ASP A 274 0.21 -0.49 -7.56
C ASP A 274 -1.06 -0.32 -8.39
N GLU A 275 -0.85 0.04 -9.65
CA GLU A 275 -1.80 -0.06 -10.76
C GLU A 275 -1.57 -1.45 -11.34
N GLY A 276 -2.41 -2.43 -11.00
CA GLY A 276 -2.10 -3.82 -11.34
C GLY A 276 -3.24 -4.81 -11.14
N GLN A 277 -3.98 -5.03 -12.22
CA GLN A 277 -4.77 -6.22 -12.54
C GLN A 277 -6.14 -6.40 -11.85
N ALA A 278 -7.11 -5.62 -12.34
CA ALA A 278 -8.47 -6.13 -12.51
C ALA A 278 -8.44 -7.28 -13.55
N SER A 279 -8.31 -8.52 -13.07
CA SER A 279 -8.55 -9.70 -13.92
C SER A 279 -10.05 -9.89 -14.11
N ALA A 280 -10.52 -9.52 -15.29
CA ALA A 280 -11.88 -9.73 -15.75
C ALA A 280 -12.15 -11.22 -15.95
N ALA A 281 -13.09 -11.76 -15.17
CA ALA A 281 -13.85 -12.97 -15.53
C ALA A 281 -15.25 -12.89 -14.91
N ALA A 282 -16.14 -12.16 -15.58
CA ALA A 282 -17.57 -12.31 -15.38
C ALA A 282 -18.21 -12.43 -16.77
N THR A 283 -18.39 -13.68 -17.17
CA THR A 283 -19.19 -14.09 -18.33
C THR A 283 -20.57 -13.45 -18.22
N LEU A 284 -20.93 -12.62 -19.18
CA LEU A 284 -22.31 -12.20 -19.38
C LEU A 284 -23.17 -13.45 -19.64
N PRO A 285 -24.37 -13.57 -19.06
CA PRO A 285 -25.29 -14.62 -19.49
C PRO A 285 -25.62 -14.41 -20.97
N ASP A 286 -25.27 -15.38 -21.80
CA ASP A 286 -25.75 -15.46 -23.17
C ASP A 286 -27.24 -15.80 -23.13
N ARG A 287 -28.05 -14.81 -23.53
CA ARG A 287 -29.47 -14.86 -23.98
C ARG A 287 -30.56 -15.05 -22.93
#